data_AF-A0A4Y9M8P2-F1
#
_entry.id   AF-A0A4Y9M8P2-F1
#
_cell.length_a   1.000
_cell.length_b   1.000
_cell.length_c   1.000
_cell.angle_alpha   90.00
_cell.angle_beta   90.00
_cell.angle_gamma   90.00
#
_symmetry.space_group_name_H-M   'P 1'
#
loop_
_entity.id
_entity.type
_entity.pdbx_description
1 polymer ?
#
loop_
_entity_poly.entity_id
_entity_poly.type
_entity_poly.pdbx_seq_one_letter_code
_entity_poly.pdbx_strand_id
1 'polypeptide(L)'
;MSDTCHFVPSCSPPAAIARNVLERSASGWLLSLGLIGILAVSTESADAASGRPDAVTSASLASSVIAQNSVGYSQAYPAGAPKTSSWCNGASKPENGEPPADFTAVTGMASVFPKFGANTPNKDGKILVANGKTYVRLRSTKEWILVQDQTENEIVGAHFDAMVPKNVAVQMKIEVQTDGGTLVDGPPPGRNDLMWLVRRGGFAAGAVDSVYVQIDMKTTDPEMKVVANVGADWWRSPDSPHNGANNRGAGNSNWVELSADWSTLYFFSGSTAQFVADPPPPLAESPLPATAAGTQRTAAGPSPCLRTLTPRQAP
;
A
#
# COMPACT_ATOMS: atom_id res chain seq x y z
N MET A 1 -7.48 -19.16 -27.59
CA MET A 1 -7.52 -19.32 -26.11
C MET A 1 -6.34 -18.51 -25.60
N SER A 2 -6.58 -17.29 -25.13
CA SER A 2 -5.54 -16.29 -24.88
C SER A 2 -5.43 -16.08 -23.38
N ASP A 3 -4.39 -16.65 -22.78
CA ASP A 3 -4.03 -16.42 -21.38
C ASP A 3 -3.49 -14.99 -21.24
N THR A 4 -4.38 -14.07 -20.90
CA THR A 4 -4.02 -12.68 -20.59
C THR A 4 -3.48 -12.62 -19.17
N CYS A 5 -2.18 -12.33 -19.03
CA CYS A 5 -1.55 -12.07 -17.73
C CYS A 5 -2.23 -10.89 -17.04
N HIS A 6 -2.91 -11.17 -15.93
CA HIS A 6 -3.49 -10.15 -15.06
C HIS A 6 -2.56 -9.92 -13.85
N PHE A 7 -2.30 -8.63 -13.59
CA PHE A 7 -1.63 -8.07 -12.40
C PHE A 7 -0.09 -8.13 -12.39
N VAL A 8 0.49 -7.22 -11.57
CA VAL A 8 1.91 -7.06 -11.25
C VAL A 8 2.56 -8.45 -11.23
N PRO A 9 3.79 -8.65 -11.71
CA PRO A 9 4.51 -9.86 -11.33
C PRO A 9 4.78 -9.73 -9.82
N SER A 10 3.79 -10.06 -8.99
CA SER A 10 4.03 -10.49 -7.63
C SER A 10 4.38 -11.96 -7.79
N CYS A 11 5.62 -12.32 -7.52
CA CYS A 11 6.06 -13.70 -7.36
C CYS A 11 6.97 -13.71 -6.12
N SER A 12 6.87 -14.77 -5.34
CA SER A 12 7.49 -14.89 -4.02
C SER A 12 8.98 -14.54 -3.95
N PRO A 13 9.49 -14.15 -2.77
CA PRO A 13 10.91 -14.24 -2.49
C PRO A 13 11.36 -15.71 -2.61
N PRO A 14 12.58 -15.99 -3.10
CA PRO A 14 13.11 -17.35 -3.18
C PRO A 14 13.10 -18.03 -1.81
N ALA A 15 12.88 -19.36 -1.78
CA ALA A 15 12.74 -20.18 -0.57
C ALA A 15 13.89 -20.02 0.46
N ALA A 16 15.06 -19.52 0.04
CA ALA A 16 16.17 -19.18 0.91
C ALA A 16 15.89 -17.98 1.83
N ILE A 17 15.13 -16.98 1.37
CA ILE A 17 14.74 -15.81 2.16
C ILE A 17 13.63 -16.17 3.15
N ALA A 18 12.66 -17.00 2.74
CA ALA A 18 11.61 -17.49 3.63
C ALA A 18 12.13 -18.36 4.78
N ARG A 19 13.19 -19.15 4.55
CA ARG A 19 13.82 -19.99 5.61
C ARG A 19 14.53 -19.17 6.69
N ASN A 20 15.25 -18.11 6.32
CA ASN A 20 15.92 -17.24 7.30
C ASN A 20 14.93 -16.43 8.17
N VAL A 21 13.72 -16.17 7.68
CA VAL A 21 12.66 -15.46 8.42
C VAL A 21 11.99 -16.38 9.45
N LEU A 22 11.74 -17.65 9.11
CA LEU A 22 11.16 -18.64 10.02
C LEU A 22 12.07 -19.01 11.20
N GLU A 23 13.39 -19.05 11.00
CA GLU A 23 14.34 -19.38 12.08
C GLU A 23 14.47 -18.29 13.16
N ARG A 24 14.21 -17.02 12.82
CA ARG A 24 14.21 -15.92 13.80
C ARG A 24 12.99 -15.92 14.73
N SER A 25 11.88 -16.53 14.33
CA SER A 25 10.63 -16.59 15.11
C SER A 25 10.68 -17.56 16.31
N ALA A 26 11.67 -18.46 16.38
CA ALA A 26 11.67 -19.56 17.35
C ALA A 26 12.46 -19.29 18.65
N SER A 27 13.11 -18.13 18.79
CA SER A 27 14.00 -17.84 19.92
C SER A 27 13.55 -16.61 20.72
N GLY A 28 12.81 -16.82 21.81
CA GLY A 28 12.48 -15.76 22.76
C GLY A 28 11.41 -16.14 23.78
N TRP A 29 11.75 -17.02 24.74
CA TRP A 29 10.92 -17.32 25.91
C TRP A 29 11.21 -16.34 27.08
N LEU A 30 10.13 -16.00 27.81
CA LEU A 30 10.01 -15.82 29.28
C LEU A 30 10.34 -14.49 30.03
N LEU A 31 9.33 -14.12 30.87
CA LEU A 31 9.32 -13.34 32.14
C LEU A 31 9.34 -11.79 31.99
N SER A 32 8.59 -10.96 32.73
CA SER A 32 7.98 -11.05 34.07
C SER A 32 6.84 -10.02 34.27
N LEU A 33 5.98 -10.27 35.26
CA LEU A 33 4.95 -9.39 35.85
C LEU A 33 5.49 -8.05 36.41
N GLY A 34 4.65 -7.00 36.38
CA GLY A 34 4.84 -5.78 37.17
C GLY A 34 3.65 -4.81 37.09
N LEU A 35 2.88 -4.71 38.17
CA LEU A 35 1.76 -3.77 38.42
C LEU A 35 2.29 -2.40 38.93
N ILE A 36 1.39 -1.40 39.06
CA ILE A 36 1.48 -0.03 39.65
C ILE A 36 1.30 1.03 38.53
N GLY A 37 0.47 2.08 38.58
CA GLY A 37 -0.36 2.73 39.60
C GLY A 37 -0.65 4.17 39.09
N ILE A 38 -1.87 4.65 39.32
CA ILE A 38 -2.48 5.90 38.79
C ILE A 38 -1.75 7.18 39.24
N LEU A 39 -1.66 8.22 38.39
CA LEU A 39 -1.88 9.62 38.80
C LEU A 39 -2.15 10.55 37.60
N ALA A 40 -3.33 11.16 37.60
CA ALA A 40 -3.72 12.25 36.71
C ALA A 40 -3.24 13.58 37.30
N VAL A 41 -2.70 14.47 36.45
CA VAL A 41 -2.58 15.90 36.74
C VAL A 41 -2.99 16.67 35.50
N SER A 42 -4.11 17.38 35.62
CA SER A 42 -4.54 18.41 34.67
C SER A 42 -3.68 19.66 34.85
N THR A 43 -3.14 20.20 33.77
CA THR A 43 -2.65 21.57 33.73
C THR A 43 -3.32 22.32 32.58
N GLU A 44 -4.21 23.21 32.96
CA GLU A 44 -4.77 24.29 32.16
C GLU A 44 -3.64 25.26 31.79
N SER A 45 -3.53 25.65 30.51
CA SER A 45 -2.61 26.72 30.08
C SER A 45 -3.10 27.37 28.78
N ALA A 46 -3.75 28.51 28.99
CA ALA A 46 -3.72 29.77 28.22
C ALA A 46 -3.69 29.74 26.68
N ASP A 47 -4.79 30.23 26.11
CA ASP A 47 -4.85 30.80 24.76
C ASP A 47 -3.87 31.97 24.58
N ALA A 48 -2.99 31.86 23.60
CA ALA A 48 -2.37 32.99 22.92
C ALA A 48 -2.20 32.65 21.44
N ALA A 49 -2.91 33.38 20.60
CA ALA A 49 -2.97 33.22 19.16
C ALA A 49 -1.61 33.46 18.48
N SER A 50 -1.19 32.52 17.63
CA SER A 50 -0.37 32.80 16.44
C SER A 50 -0.42 31.62 15.47
N GLY A 51 -1.05 31.86 14.30
CA GLY A 51 -1.00 31.11 13.04
C GLY A 51 -0.79 29.59 13.08
N ARG A 52 -1.87 28.81 12.92
CA ARG A 52 -1.81 27.36 12.65
C ARG A 52 -2.52 27.05 11.32
N PRO A 53 -1.91 26.28 10.41
CA PRO A 53 -2.54 25.90 9.14
C PRO A 53 -3.78 25.03 9.38
N ASP A 54 -4.79 25.23 8.53
CA ASP A 54 -6.15 24.73 8.67
C ASP A 54 -6.26 23.22 8.91
N ALA A 55 -7.19 22.85 9.79
CA ALA A 55 -7.58 21.46 10.03
C ALA A 55 -8.17 20.84 8.75
N VAL A 56 -7.59 19.74 8.29
CA VAL A 56 -8.12 18.93 7.19
C VAL A 56 -9.44 18.31 7.65
N THR A 57 -10.56 18.70 7.03
CA THR A 57 -11.91 18.20 7.38
C THR A 57 -12.11 16.76 6.87
N SER A 58 -12.97 15.96 7.53
CA SER A 58 -13.31 14.59 7.10
C SER A 58 -13.81 14.51 5.63
N ALA A 59 -14.42 15.57 5.12
CA ALA A 59 -14.83 15.68 3.71
C ALA A 59 -13.64 15.78 2.73
N SER A 60 -12.57 16.49 3.11
CA SER A 60 -11.35 16.60 2.31
C SER A 60 -10.54 15.29 2.31
N LEU A 61 -10.59 14.55 3.42
CA LEU A 61 -10.02 13.22 3.53
C LEU A 61 -10.76 12.19 2.66
N ALA A 62 -12.09 12.14 2.74
CA ALA A 62 -12.88 11.27 1.87
C ALA A 62 -12.58 11.56 0.38
N SER A 63 -12.45 12.84 0.02
CA SER A 63 -12.10 13.26 -1.34
C SER A 63 -10.69 12.81 -1.77
N SER A 64 -9.70 12.83 -0.87
CA SER A 64 -8.35 12.38 -1.17
C SER A 64 -8.28 10.85 -1.35
N VAL A 65 -8.99 10.09 -0.53
CA VAL A 65 -9.07 8.62 -0.64
C VAL A 65 -9.76 8.21 -1.93
N ILE A 66 -10.88 8.87 -2.27
CA ILE A 66 -11.60 8.63 -3.53
C ILE A 66 -10.70 8.95 -4.73
N ALA A 67 -9.98 10.08 -4.71
CA ALA A 67 -9.05 10.42 -5.79
C ALA A 67 -7.94 9.37 -5.94
N GLN A 68 -7.32 8.91 -4.85
CA GLN A 68 -6.32 7.84 -4.93
C GLN A 68 -6.91 6.53 -5.49
N ASN A 69 -8.22 6.32 -5.44
CA ASN A 69 -8.88 5.10 -5.91
C ASN A 69 -9.66 5.27 -7.23
N SER A 70 -9.53 6.43 -7.90
CA SER A 70 -10.25 6.76 -9.14
C SER A 70 -9.28 6.88 -10.32
N VAL A 71 -9.51 6.16 -11.42
CA VAL A 71 -8.64 6.20 -12.60
C VAL A 71 -8.40 7.64 -13.07
N GLY A 72 -7.15 7.99 -13.40
CA GLY A 72 -6.77 9.31 -13.94
C GLY A 72 -6.28 10.33 -12.91
N TYR A 73 -6.29 9.99 -11.62
CA TYR A 73 -5.85 10.87 -10.52
C TYR A 73 -4.45 10.55 -9.99
N SER A 74 -3.63 9.82 -10.76
CA SER A 74 -2.21 9.62 -10.42
C SER A 74 -1.44 10.93 -10.45
N GLN A 75 -0.53 11.12 -9.51
CA GLN A 75 0.29 12.34 -9.37
C GLN A 75 1.51 12.32 -10.29
N ALA A 76 2.00 11.12 -10.60
CA ALA A 76 3.05 10.84 -11.56
C ALA A 76 2.93 9.37 -12.00
N TYR A 77 3.85 8.87 -12.83
CA TYR A 77 3.80 7.51 -13.35
C TYR A 77 5.09 6.75 -13.04
N PRO A 78 5.03 5.42 -12.90
CA PRO A 78 6.19 4.58 -12.64
C PRO A 78 7.07 4.45 -13.88
N ALA A 79 8.38 4.50 -13.70
CA ALA A 79 9.33 4.10 -14.72
C ALA A 79 9.43 2.57 -14.78
N GLY A 80 9.39 2.00 -15.98
CA GLY A 80 9.62 0.57 -16.20
C GLY A 80 8.38 -0.32 -16.05
N ALA A 81 7.28 0.15 -15.47
CA ALA A 81 6.05 -0.63 -15.36
C ALA A 81 5.57 -1.14 -16.75
N PRO A 82 5.17 -2.42 -16.87
CA PRO A 82 4.70 -2.95 -18.15
C PRO A 82 3.48 -2.20 -18.64
N LYS A 83 3.55 -1.64 -19.86
CA LYS A 83 2.44 -0.85 -20.46
C LYS A 83 1.15 -1.64 -20.68
N THR A 84 1.23 -2.97 -20.67
CA THR A 84 0.06 -3.87 -20.77
C THR A 84 -0.65 -4.09 -19.43
N SER A 85 -0.01 -3.72 -18.33
CA SER A 85 -0.58 -3.88 -17.00
C SER A 85 -1.68 -2.85 -16.75
N SER A 86 -2.83 -3.30 -16.24
CA SER A 86 -3.96 -2.43 -15.89
C SER A 86 -3.60 -1.34 -14.87
N TRP A 87 -2.66 -1.66 -13.97
CA TRP A 87 -2.18 -0.79 -12.90
C TRP A 87 -1.12 0.24 -13.33
N CYS A 88 -0.59 0.12 -14.55
CA CYS A 88 0.43 1.06 -15.05
C CYS A 88 -0.14 2.49 -15.12
N ASN A 89 -1.42 2.63 -15.48
CA ASN A 89 -2.13 3.92 -15.52
C ASN A 89 -2.60 4.43 -14.15
N GLY A 90 -2.31 3.72 -13.05
CA GLY A 90 -2.74 4.05 -11.70
C GLY A 90 -3.78 3.08 -11.16
N ALA A 91 -4.85 3.62 -10.58
CA ALA A 91 -5.88 2.85 -9.88
C ALA A 91 -6.44 1.73 -10.77
N SER A 92 -6.46 0.51 -10.25
CA SER A 92 -6.91 -0.68 -10.97
C SER A 92 -7.61 -1.62 -9.99
N LYS A 93 -8.84 -2.01 -10.29
CA LYS A 93 -9.65 -2.92 -9.48
C LYS A 93 -10.31 -3.95 -10.41
N PRO A 94 -10.35 -5.25 -10.05
CA PRO A 94 -11.20 -6.20 -10.74
C PRO A 94 -12.67 -5.84 -10.50
N GLU A 95 -13.56 -6.35 -11.35
CA GLU A 95 -15.01 -6.14 -11.21
C GLU A 95 -15.46 -6.63 -9.82
N ASN A 96 -16.09 -5.74 -9.05
CA ASN A 96 -16.53 -5.90 -7.66
C ASN A 96 -15.45 -5.94 -6.56
N GLY A 97 -14.19 -6.26 -6.87
CA GLY A 97 -13.09 -6.20 -5.89
C GLY A 97 -13.16 -7.23 -4.74
N GLU A 98 -14.17 -8.10 -4.73
CA GLU A 98 -14.40 -9.11 -3.69
C GLU A 98 -13.38 -10.27 -3.79
N PRO A 99 -13.09 -10.97 -2.68
CA PRO A 99 -12.31 -12.21 -2.75
C PRO A 99 -13.11 -13.32 -3.46
N PRO A 100 -12.42 -14.28 -4.11
CA PRO A 100 -13.05 -15.55 -4.48
C PRO A 100 -13.68 -16.23 -3.25
N ALA A 101 -14.76 -16.98 -3.45
CA ALA A 101 -15.57 -17.51 -2.36
C ALA A 101 -14.82 -18.44 -1.39
N ASP A 102 -13.80 -19.15 -1.89
CA ASP A 102 -12.99 -20.10 -1.12
C ASP A 102 -11.71 -19.49 -0.54
N PHE A 103 -11.50 -18.18 -0.68
CA PHE A 103 -10.35 -17.48 -0.12
C PHE A 103 -10.62 -17.05 1.32
N THR A 104 -9.61 -17.14 2.17
CA THR A 104 -9.73 -16.93 3.62
C THR A 104 -8.64 -16.01 4.19
N ALA A 105 -7.85 -15.37 3.33
CA ALA A 105 -6.77 -14.49 3.77
C ALA A 105 -6.55 -13.30 2.83
N VAL A 106 -5.94 -12.24 3.37
CA VAL A 106 -5.58 -11.02 2.62
C VAL A 106 -4.18 -10.54 3.00
N THR A 107 -3.53 -9.84 2.08
CA THR A 107 -2.27 -9.14 2.34
C THR A 107 -2.33 -7.74 1.76
N GLY A 108 -2.26 -6.73 2.62
CA GLY A 108 -1.96 -5.36 2.22
C GLY A 108 -0.52 -5.22 1.75
N MET A 109 -0.33 -4.43 0.71
CA MET A 109 0.97 -4.24 0.06
C MET A 109 1.18 -2.81 -0.41
N ALA A 110 2.43 -2.44 -0.60
CA ALA A 110 2.83 -1.21 -1.27
C ALA A 110 3.87 -1.51 -2.36
N SER A 111 3.83 -0.78 -3.46
CA SER A 111 4.86 -0.81 -4.49
C SER A 111 5.49 0.55 -4.65
N VAL A 112 6.81 0.61 -4.82
CA VAL A 112 7.54 1.86 -5.06
C VAL A 112 8.38 1.73 -6.33
N PHE A 113 8.24 2.71 -7.22
CA PHE A 113 8.92 2.75 -8.50
C PHE A 113 9.70 4.06 -8.64
N PRO A 114 10.84 4.07 -9.35
CA PRO A 114 11.40 5.30 -9.87
C PRO A 114 10.34 6.07 -10.67
N LYS A 115 10.32 7.40 -10.57
CA LYS A 115 9.37 8.24 -11.32
C LYS A 115 9.73 8.29 -12.81
N PHE A 116 8.74 8.10 -13.68
CA PHE A 116 8.91 8.21 -15.14
C PHE A 116 9.40 9.61 -15.54
N GLY A 117 10.43 9.65 -16.40
CA GLY A 117 11.03 10.90 -16.88
C GLY A 117 11.95 11.60 -15.88
N ALA A 118 12.09 11.08 -14.65
CA ALA A 118 13.08 11.56 -13.71
C ALA A 118 14.47 10.94 -13.98
N ASN A 119 15.52 11.63 -13.55
CA ASN A 119 16.85 11.05 -13.51
C ASN A 119 16.88 9.88 -12.51
N THR A 120 17.84 8.97 -12.71
CA THR A 120 18.02 7.80 -11.86
C THR A 120 18.03 8.19 -10.38
N PRO A 121 17.23 7.52 -9.51
CA PRO A 121 17.17 7.83 -8.09
C PRO A 121 18.56 7.78 -7.44
N ASN A 122 18.74 8.57 -6.37
CA ASN A 122 19.92 8.41 -5.50
C ASN A 122 19.97 6.98 -4.97
N LYS A 123 21.07 6.28 -5.26
CA LYS A 123 21.31 4.89 -4.85
C LYS A 123 21.27 4.67 -3.33
N ASP A 124 21.48 5.73 -2.55
CA ASP A 124 21.52 5.66 -1.09
C ASP A 124 20.19 6.14 -0.46
N GLY A 125 19.23 6.59 -1.27
CA GLY A 125 17.90 7.00 -0.83
C GLY A 125 17.14 5.85 -0.16
N LYS A 126 16.45 6.16 0.93
CA LYS A 126 15.61 5.23 1.69
C LYS A 126 14.17 5.71 1.72
N ILE A 127 13.28 4.79 2.04
CA ILE A 127 11.86 5.07 2.24
C ILE A 127 11.55 4.68 3.68
N LEU A 128 10.95 5.60 4.43
CA LEU A 128 10.40 5.32 5.75
C LEU A 128 8.93 4.98 5.61
N VAL A 129 8.52 3.89 6.23
CA VAL A 129 7.17 3.30 6.14
C VAL A 129 6.59 3.17 7.53
N ALA A 130 5.38 3.66 7.75
CA ALA A 130 4.70 3.62 9.05
C ALA A 130 3.20 3.39 8.90
N ASN A 131 2.54 3.10 10.02
CA ASN A 131 1.08 3.00 10.15
C ASN A 131 0.38 2.11 9.11
N GLY A 132 1.06 1.05 8.66
CA GLY A 132 0.50 0.06 7.73
C GLY A 132 -0.65 -0.71 8.37
N LYS A 133 -1.86 -0.58 7.82
CA LYS A 133 -3.05 -1.28 8.31
C LYS A 133 -3.89 -1.84 7.17
N THR A 134 -4.43 -3.04 7.37
CA THR A 134 -5.37 -3.69 6.45
C THR A 134 -6.64 -4.09 7.19
N TYR A 135 -7.77 -3.63 6.66
CA TYR A 135 -9.11 -3.93 7.18
C TYR A 135 -9.88 -4.73 6.14
N VAL A 136 -10.75 -5.63 6.59
CA VAL A 136 -11.75 -6.30 5.74
C VAL A 136 -13.15 -5.96 6.21
N ARG A 137 -14.09 -5.82 5.28
CA ARG A 137 -15.50 -5.57 5.58
C ARG A 137 -16.28 -6.87 5.58
N LEU A 138 -16.96 -7.15 6.70
CA LEU A 138 -17.85 -8.28 6.82
C LEU A 138 -19.11 -8.08 5.95
N ARG A 139 -19.45 -9.09 5.16
CA ARG A 139 -20.59 -9.07 4.25
C ARG A 139 -21.92 -8.98 5.00
N SER A 140 -22.05 -9.68 6.12
CA SER A 140 -23.30 -9.80 6.88
C SER A 140 -23.59 -8.57 7.74
N THR A 141 -22.59 -8.07 8.47
CA THR A 141 -22.75 -6.97 9.44
C THR A 141 -22.34 -5.61 8.88
N LYS A 142 -21.59 -5.59 7.77
CA LYS A 142 -20.94 -4.39 7.19
C LYS A 142 -19.86 -3.76 8.08
N GLU A 143 -19.50 -4.43 9.18
CA GLU A 143 -18.42 -4.00 10.06
C GLU A 143 -17.07 -4.18 9.39
N TRP A 144 -16.15 -3.28 9.71
CA TRP A 144 -14.75 -3.36 9.30
C TRP A 144 -13.90 -3.94 10.41
N ILE A 145 -13.13 -4.98 10.09
CA ILE A 145 -12.24 -5.66 11.03
C ILE A 145 -10.80 -5.41 10.61
N LEU A 146 -9.99 -4.92 11.54
CA LEU A 146 -8.53 -4.83 11.38
C LEU A 146 -7.94 -6.24 11.38
N VAL A 147 -7.28 -6.63 10.29
CA VAL A 147 -6.71 -7.97 10.13
C VAL A 147 -5.19 -7.98 9.95
N GLN A 148 -4.59 -6.82 9.67
CA GLN A 148 -3.13 -6.64 9.73
C GLN A 148 -2.82 -5.24 10.27
N ASP A 149 -1.91 -5.15 11.24
CA ASP A 149 -1.39 -3.91 11.82
C ASP A 149 0.14 -3.99 11.90
N GLN A 150 0.83 -3.00 11.34
CA GLN A 150 2.30 -2.92 11.31
C GLN A 150 2.92 -3.00 12.71
N THR A 151 2.24 -2.49 13.74
CA THR A 151 2.76 -2.51 15.13
C THR A 151 2.96 -3.93 15.67
N GLU A 152 2.24 -4.90 15.12
CA GLU A 152 2.34 -6.30 15.49
C GLU A 152 2.93 -7.16 14.37
N ASN A 153 2.90 -6.68 13.12
CA ASN A 153 3.18 -7.43 11.91
C ASN A 153 4.22 -6.71 11.06
N GLU A 154 5.44 -7.22 11.05
CA GLU A 154 6.55 -6.58 10.37
C GLU A 154 6.31 -6.40 8.87
N ILE A 155 6.86 -5.30 8.33
CA ILE A 155 6.93 -5.07 6.89
C ILE A 155 8.19 -5.78 6.38
N VAL A 156 8.00 -6.59 5.34
CA VAL A 156 9.09 -7.17 4.55
C VAL A 156 8.92 -6.80 3.08
N GLY A 157 9.90 -7.12 2.26
CA GLY A 157 9.83 -6.86 0.83
C GLY A 157 11.09 -7.28 0.08
N ALA A 158 11.11 -6.98 -1.21
CA ALA A 158 12.24 -7.24 -2.09
C ALA A 158 12.28 -6.24 -3.25
N HIS A 159 13.45 -6.11 -3.88
CA HIS A 159 13.60 -5.43 -5.15
C HIS A 159 13.26 -6.40 -6.28
N PHE A 160 12.38 -6.00 -7.18
CA PHE A 160 11.99 -6.76 -8.36
C PHE A 160 12.46 -6.07 -9.63
N ASP A 161 12.82 -6.84 -10.66
CA ASP A 161 13.15 -6.26 -11.96
C ASP A 161 11.92 -5.54 -12.52
N ALA A 162 12.05 -4.25 -12.80
CA ALA A 162 10.93 -3.45 -13.33
C ALA A 162 10.51 -3.95 -14.73
N MET A 163 11.39 -4.67 -15.42
CA MET A 163 11.15 -5.28 -16.71
C MET A 163 11.22 -6.81 -16.65
N VAL A 164 10.38 -7.47 -17.43
CA VAL A 164 10.55 -8.85 -17.99
C VAL A 164 9.89 -10.01 -17.16
N PRO A 165 9.34 -11.06 -17.82
CA PRO A 165 8.52 -12.12 -17.20
C PRO A 165 9.19 -13.06 -16.19
N LYS A 166 10.46 -12.83 -15.85
CA LYS A 166 11.25 -13.72 -14.95
C LYS A 166 11.40 -13.19 -13.52
N ASN A 167 10.85 -12.01 -13.24
CA ASN A 167 10.66 -11.42 -11.91
C ASN A 167 11.66 -11.88 -10.83
N VAL A 168 12.93 -11.47 -10.96
CA VAL A 168 13.97 -11.91 -10.03
C VAL A 168 13.97 -11.00 -8.80
N ALA A 169 13.48 -11.54 -7.69
CA ALA A 169 13.57 -10.89 -6.40
C ALA A 169 15.04 -10.84 -5.93
N VAL A 170 15.52 -9.64 -5.63
CA VAL A 170 16.79 -9.39 -4.93
C VAL A 170 16.47 -8.84 -3.56
N GLN A 171 17.29 -9.22 -2.58
CA GLN A 171 17.12 -8.78 -1.21
C GLN A 171 17.09 -7.25 -1.12
N MET A 172 16.06 -6.73 -0.46
CA MET A 172 15.95 -5.34 -0.05
C MET A 172 16.39 -5.24 1.42
N LYS A 173 17.20 -4.24 1.78
CA LYS A 173 17.51 -4.01 3.19
C LYS A 173 16.29 -3.39 3.88
N ILE A 174 15.97 -3.94 5.04
CA ILE A 174 14.82 -3.54 5.86
C ILE A 174 15.29 -3.44 7.30
N GLU A 175 14.95 -2.33 7.95
CA GLU A 175 15.36 -2.02 9.31
C GLU A 175 14.17 -1.45 10.11
N VAL A 176 13.74 -2.18 11.13
CA VAL A 176 12.72 -1.70 12.07
C VAL A 176 13.33 -0.59 12.93
N GLN A 177 12.68 0.57 12.92
CA GLN A 177 13.09 1.75 13.66
C GLN A 177 12.52 1.71 15.09
N THR A 178 13.15 2.43 16.02
CA THR A 178 12.75 2.46 17.43
C THR A 178 11.36 3.09 17.66
N ASP A 179 10.89 3.91 16.71
CA ASP A 179 9.55 4.52 16.73
C ASP A 179 8.46 3.62 16.14
N GLY A 180 8.79 2.36 15.81
CA GLY A 180 7.88 1.40 15.19
C GLY A 180 7.76 1.54 13.67
N GLY A 181 8.43 2.53 13.07
CA GLY A 181 8.56 2.66 11.63
C GLY A 181 9.45 1.56 11.02
N THR A 182 9.44 1.46 9.70
CA THR A 182 10.30 0.55 8.95
C THR A 182 11.03 1.33 7.87
N LEU A 183 12.36 1.33 7.94
CA LEU A 183 13.22 1.92 6.94
C LEU A 183 13.58 0.86 5.90
N VAL A 184 13.32 1.15 4.63
CA VAL A 184 13.64 0.25 3.50
C VAL A 184 14.54 0.95 2.49
N ASP A 185 15.36 0.17 1.79
CA ASP A 185 16.11 0.67 0.63
C ASP A 185 15.15 1.18 -0.45
N GLY A 186 15.53 2.25 -1.14
CA GLY A 186 14.86 2.69 -2.35
C GLY A 186 15.12 1.77 -3.54
N PRO A 187 14.31 1.88 -4.61
CA PRO A 187 14.44 0.99 -5.75
C PRO A 187 15.74 1.30 -6.52
N PRO A 188 16.63 0.32 -6.70
CA PRO A 188 17.84 0.53 -7.48
C PRO A 188 17.51 0.68 -8.98
N PRO A 189 18.47 1.15 -9.80
CA PRO A 189 18.22 1.37 -11.22
C PRO A 189 17.69 0.12 -11.93
N GLY A 190 16.58 0.27 -12.66
CA GLY A 190 15.93 -0.83 -13.39
C GLY A 190 15.06 -1.76 -12.54
N ARG A 191 14.87 -1.46 -11.25
CA ARG A 191 14.07 -2.25 -10.31
C ARG A 191 12.96 -1.41 -9.68
N ASN A 192 12.00 -2.11 -9.08
CA ASN A 192 10.99 -1.55 -8.20
C ASN A 192 11.03 -2.26 -6.86
N ASP A 193 10.42 -1.65 -5.85
CA ASP A 193 10.22 -2.28 -4.55
C ASP A 193 8.80 -2.78 -4.47
N LEU A 194 8.64 -3.96 -3.85
CA LEU A 194 7.35 -4.45 -3.40
C LEU A 194 7.51 -4.85 -1.93
N MET A 195 6.60 -4.35 -1.11
CA MET A 195 6.59 -4.57 0.33
C MET A 195 5.20 -4.99 0.81
N TRP A 196 5.16 -5.80 1.87
CA TRP A 196 3.94 -6.35 2.43
C TRP A 196 4.10 -6.64 3.92
N LEU A 197 2.98 -6.70 4.64
CA LEU A 197 2.96 -7.20 6.02
C LEU A 197 3.05 -8.74 6.02
N VAL A 198 3.94 -9.32 6.81
CA VAL A 198 4.30 -10.76 6.76
C VAL A 198 3.11 -11.68 6.99
N ARG A 199 2.42 -11.52 8.14
CA ARG A 199 1.29 -12.38 8.49
C ARG A 199 0.08 -11.95 7.70
N ARG A 200 -0.52 -12.87 6.93
CA ARG A 200 -1.76 -12.59 6.18
C ARG A 200 -2.93 -12.42 7.14
N GLY A 201 -3.79 -11.44 6.88
CA GLY A 201 -5.00 -11.24 7.66
C GLY A 201 -6.03 -12.32 7.35
N GLY A 202 -6.50 -13.06 8.36
CA GLY A 202 -7.44 -14.17 8.18
C GLY A 202 -8.91 -13.74 8.28
N PHE A 203 -9.77 -14.42 7.51
CA PHE A 203 -11.23 -14.28 7.59
C PHE A 203 -11.93 -15.57 7.15
N ALA A 204 -13.20 -15.74 7.52
CA ALA A 204 -13.97 -16.91 7.08
C ALA A 204 -14.32 -16.84 5.58
N ALA A 205 -14.28 -17.98 4.89
CA ALA A 205 -14.63 -18.07 3.47
C ALA A 205 -16.02 -17.46 3.18
N GLY A 206 -16.12 -16.63 2.14
CA GLY A 206 -17.35 -15.92 1.76
C GLY A 206 -17.83 -14.83 2.74
N ALA A 207 -17.15 -14.63 3.87
CA ALA A 207 -17.61 -13.73 4.92
C ALA A 207 -17.31 -12.24 4.67
N VAL A 208 -16.39 -11.92 3.75
CA VAL A 208 -15.99 -10.53 3.46
C VAL A 208 -16.37 -10.12 2.04
N ASP A 209 -16.61 -8.83 1.85
CA ASP A 209 -16.97 -8.23 0.56
C ASP A 209 -16.08 -7.04 0.16
N SER A 210 -15.16 -6.60 1.03
CA SER A 210 -14.21 -5.55 0.69
C SER A 210 -12.95 -5.58 1.57
N VAL A 211 -11.88 -4.96 1.11
CA VAL A 211 -10.64 -4.67 1.82
C VAL A 211 -10.33 -3.18 1.72
N TYR A 212 -9.75 -2.64 2.79
CA TYR A 212 -9.16 -1.32 2.83
C TYR A 212 -7.72 -1.43 3.34
N VAL A 213 -6.80 -0.72 2.70
CA VAL A 213 -5.37 -0.65 3.06
C VAL A 213 -4.98 0.81 3.22
N GLN A 214 -4.23 1.09 4.27
CA GLN A 214 -3.54 2.37 4.43
C GLN A 214 -2.09 2.14 4.83
N ILE A 215 -1.21 3.03 4.40
CA ILE A 215 0.19 3.07 4.81
C ILE A 215 0.72 4.49 4.69
N ASP A 216 1.57 4.90 5.62
CA ASP A 216 2.30 6.17 5.54
C ASP A 216 3.67 5.93 4.95
N MET A 217 4.08 6.78 4.01
CA MET A 217 5.39 6.70 3.37
C MET A 217 6.01 8.09 3.20
N LYS A 218 7.34 8.16 3.34
CA LYS A 218 8.16 9.31 2.91
C LYS A 218 9.53 8.85 2.43
N THR A 219 10.17 9.64 1.60
CA THR A 219 11.60 9.47 1.28
C THR A 219 12.46 10.09 2.39
N THR A 220 13.67 9.57 2.58
CA THR A 220 14.67 10.21 3.45
C THR A 220 15.49 11.28 2.72
N ASP A 221 15.39 11.31 1.39
CA ASP A 221 16.13 12.22 0.52
C ASP A 221 15.15 12.96 -0.40
N PRO A 222 15.12 14.31 -0.39
CA PRO A 222 14.25 15.09 -1.28
C PRO A 222 14.59 14.91 -2.78
N GLU A 223 15.80 14.48 -3.13
CA GLU A 223 16.21 14.22 -4.52
C GLU A 223 15.78 12.83 -5.01
N MET A 224 15.27 11.98 -4.13
CA MET A 224 14.70 10.70 -4.48
C MET A 224 13.34 10.89 -5.17
N LYS A 225 13.32 10.83 -6.51
CA LYS A 225 12.10 10.97 -7.31
C LYS A 225 11.44 9.61 -7.54
N VAL A 226 10.57 9.21 -6.62
CA VAL A 226 9.83 7.93 -6.68
C VAL A 226 8.32 8.15 -6.59
N VAL A 227 7.59 7.17 -7.10
CA VAL A 227 6.13 7.08 -6.96
C VAL A 227 5.78 5.79 -6.24
N ALA A 228 4.71 5.83 -5.45
CA ALA A 228 4.23 4.68 -4.70
C ALA A 228 2.73 4.48 -4.89
N ASN A 229 2.28 3.24 -4.78
CA ASN A 229 0.87 2.91 -4.64
C ASN A 229 0.69 1.84 -3.55
N VAL A 230 -0.55 1.67 -3.11
CA VAL A 230 -0.93 0.59 -2.20
C VAL A 230 -2.04 -0.24 -2.80
N GLY A 231 -2.13 -1.48 -2.35
CA GLY A 231 -3.13 -2.42 -2.81
C GLY A 231 -3.27 -3.58 -1.84
N ALA A 232 -4.02 -4.58 -2.28
CA ALA A 232 -4.14 -5.83 -1.55
C ALA A 232 -4.23 -7.03 -2.48
N ASP A 233 -3.81 -8.18 -1.96
CA ASP A 233 -3.99 -9.48 -2.58
C ASP A 233 -4.86 -10.36 -1.69
N TRP A 234 -5.85 -11.00 -2.29
CA TRP A 234 -6.60 -12.10 -1.72
C TRP A 234 -5.80 -13.39 -1.81
N TRP A 235 -5.89 -14.21 -0.78
CA TRP A 235 -5.22 -15.50 -0.66
C TRP A 235 -6.17 -16.63 -0.29
N ARG A 236 -5.96 -17.79 -0.92
CA ARG A 236 -6.73 -19.00 -0.65
C ARG A 236 -6.67 -19.40 0.83
N SER A 237 -5.50 -19.26 1.45
CA SER A 237 -5.31 -19.44 2.89
C SER A 237 -4.09 -18.65 3.39
N PRO A 238 -3.91 -18.46 4.71
CA PRO A 238 -2.76 -17.76 5.27
C PRO A 238 -1.40 -18.31 4.81
N ASP A 239 -1.29 -19.64 4.65
CA ASP A 239 -0.02 -20.32 4.31
C ASP A 239 0.06 -20.75 2.84
N SER A 240 -0.94 -20.40 2.02
CA SER A 240 -0.96 -20.82 0.62
C SER A 240 0.26 -20.29 -0.15
N PRO A 241 0.94 -21.13 -0.95
CA PRO A 241 2.05 -20.67 -1.77
C PRO A 241 1.52 -19.73 -2.86
N HIS A 242 2.37 -18.80 -3.31
CA HIS A 242 2.03 -17.91 -4.41
C HIS A 242 1.89 -18.68 -5.73
N ASN A 243 0.70 -18.61 -6.32
CA ASN A 243 0.43 -18.99 -7.71
C ASN A 243 -0.93 -18.43 -8.15
N GLY A 244 -1.21 -18.53 -9.43
CA GLY A 244 -2.49 -18.13 -10.03
C GLY A 244 -3.70 -18.97 -9.63
N ALA A 245 -3.64 -19.89 -8.66
CA ALA A 245 -4.84 -20.49 -8.04
C ALA A 245 -5.05 -20.02 -6.61
N ASN A 246 -3.98 -19.59 -5.94
CA ASN A 246 -3.94 -19.27 -4.53
C ASN A 246 -3.90 -17.78 -4.22
N ASN A 247 -3.65 -16.94 -5.23
CA ASN A 247 -3.45 -15.51 -5.08
C ASN A 247 -4.22 -14.75 -6.16
N ARG A 248 -4.92 -13.68 -5.76
CA ARG A 248 -5.73 -12.82 -6.64
C ARG A 248 -5.59 -11.38 -6.19
N GLY A 249 -5.22 -10.47 -7.10
CA GLY A 249 -5.19 -9.04 -6.78
C GLY A 249 -6.59 -8.51 -6.46
N ALA A 250 -6.74 -7.88 -5.30
CA ALA A 250 -7.91 -7.07 -4.97
C ALA A 250 -7.88 -5.73 -5.72
N GLY A 251 -6.67 -5.28 -6.10
CA GLY A 251 -6.43 -4.05 -6.83
C GLY A 251 -5.37 -3.19 -6.17
N ASN A 252 -5.19 -2.00 -6.72
CA ASN A 252 -4.27 -0.98 -6.22
C ASN A 252 -4.82 0.43 -6.45
N SER A 253 -4.29 1.39 -5.69
CA SER A 253 -4.54 2.81 -5.84
C SER A 253 -3.71 3.42 -6.97
N ASN A 254 -3.96 4.69 -7.24
CA ASN A 254 -3.16 5.57 -8.07
C ASN A 254 -1.76 5.77 -7.50
N TRP A 255 -0.87 6.21 -8.38
CA TRP A 255 0.49 6.59 -8.02
C TRP A 255 0.51 7.93 -7.29
N VAL A 256 1.12 7.93 -6.11
CA VAL A 256 1.41 9.10 -5.29
C VAL A 256 2.90 9.38 -5.40
N GLU A 257 3.30 10.62 -5.67
CA GLU A 257 4.71 11.02 -5.65
C GLU A 257 5.15 11.18 -4.20
N LEU A 258 6.19 10.46 -3.79
CA LEU A 258 6.71 10.57 -2.43
C LEU A 258 7.67 11.76 -2.33
N SER A 259 7.74 12.34 -1.14
CA SER A 259 8.69 13.40 -0.78
C SER A 259 9.26 13.13 0.60
N ALA A 260 10.07 14.07 1.11
CA ALA A 260 10.55 14.04 2.49
C ALA A 260 9.42 14.27 3.53
N ASP A 261 8.23 14.69 3.09
CA ASP A 261 7.04 14.81 3.91
C ASP A 261 6.24 13.50 3.89
N TRP A 262 5.59 13.19 5.00
CA TRP A 262 4.71 12.04 5.09
C TRP A 262 3.53 12.15 4.11
N SER A 263 3.26 11.06 3.41
CA SER A 263 2.07 10.86 2.61
C SER A 263 1.36 9.59 3.06
N THR A 264 0.07 9.70 3.38
CA THR A 264 -0.77 8.52 3.58
C THR A 264 -1.33 8.06 2.25
N LEU A 265 -1.06 6.81 1.92
CA LEU A 265 -1.56 6.13 0.74
C LEU A 265 -2.75 5.25 1.15
N TYR A 266 -3.78 5.24 0.32
CA TYR A 266 -5.06 4.58 0.60
C TYR A 266 -5.51 3.72 -0.57
N PHE A 267 -5.99 2.52 -0.27
CA PHE A 267 -6.69 1.66 -1.21
C PHE A 267 -7.96 1.12 -0.58
N PHE A 268 -9.04 1.05 -1.35
CA PHE A 268 -10.22 0.25 -1.00
C PHE A 268 -10.66 -0.58 -2.21
N SER A 269 -11.10 -1.81 -1.97
CA SER A 269 -11.81 -2.60 -2.98
C SER A 269 -13.30 -2.26 -3.01
N GLY A 270 -13.99 -2.71 -4.05
CA GLY A 270 -15.41 -2.37 -4.23
C GLY A 270 -15.64 -0.97 -4.80
N SER A 271 -16.90 -0.53 -4.74
CA SER A 271 -17.35 0.71 -5.35
C SER A 271 -17.17 1.93 -4.45
N THR A 272 -16.98 3.10 -5.04
CA THR A 272 -16.94 4.37 -4.30
C THR A 272 -18.22 4.59 -3.49
N ALA A 273 -19.39 4.21 -4.02
CA ALA A 273 -20.66 4.35 -3.32
C ALA A 273 -20.70 3.49 -2.05
N GLN A 274 -20.22 2.24 -2.11
CA GLN A 274 -20.12 1.36 -0.94
C GLN A 274 -19.20 1.96 0.12
N PHE A 275 -18.04 2.47 -0.29
CA PHE A 275 -17.05 3.06 0.60
C PHE A 275 -17.54 4.35 1.28
N VAL A 276 -18.27 5.21 0.55
CA VAL A 276 -18.85 6.44 1.10
C VAL A 276 -19.97 6.12 2.09
N ALA A 277 -20.75 5.07 1.84
CA ALA A 277 -21.82 4.66 2.74
C ALA A 277 -21.29 4.04 4.04
N ASP A 278 -20.28 3.17 3.93
CA ASP A 278 -19.72 2.40 5.05
C ASP A 278 -18.18 2.57 5.10
N PRO A 279 -17.63 3.73 5.52
CA PRO A 279 -16.18 3.94 5.55
C PRO A 279 -15.48 3.10 6.64
N PRO A 280 -14.22 2.69 6.44
CA PRO A 280 -13.43 1.99 7.46
C PRO A 280 -13.12 2.88 8.67
N PRO A 281 -12.83 2.32 9.87
CA PRO A 281 -12.76 3.06 11.12
C PRO A 281 -11.81 4.27 11.10
N PRO A 282 -10.59 4.18 10.53
CA PRO A 282 -9.70 5.35 10.45
C PRO A 282 -10.27 6.56 9.71
N LEU A 283 -11.27 6.34 8.85
CA LEU A 283 -11.93 7.37 8.05
C LEU A 283 -13.32 7.74 8.60
N ALA A 284 -13.97 6.82 9.32
CA ALA A 284 -15.24 7.04 10.00
C ALA A 284 -15.07 7.88 11.28
N GLU A 285 -13.95 7.68 12.00
CA GLU A 285 -13.77 8.21 13.36
C GLU A 285 -12.92 9.48 13.43
N SER A 286 -12.25 9.91 12.36
CA SER A 286 -11.24 10.97 12.44
C SER A 286 -11.34 12.03 11.34
N PRO A 287 -11.21 13.33 11.68
CA PRO A 287 -10.34 14.23 10.94
C PRO A 287 -8.89 13.75 11.21
N LEU A 288 -8.21 13.21 10.20
CA LEU A 288 -6.82 12.74 10.36
C LEU A 288 -5.88 13.92 10.71
N PRO A 289 -4.72 13.67 11.34
CA PRO A 289 -3.71 14.70 11.54
C PRO A 289 -3.41 15.40 10.21
N ALA A 290 -3.35 16.74 10.25
CA ALA A 290 -2.97 17.58 9.12
C ALA A 290 -1.52 17.28 8.73
N THR A 291 -1.33 16.20 7.98
CA THR A 291 -0.13 15.96 7.21
C THR A 291 -0.31 16.74 5.93
N ALA A 292 0.66 17.62 5.63
CA ALA A 292 0.58 18.77 4.74
C ALA A 292 -0.45 18.64 3.61
N ALA A 293 -1.20 19.72 3.37
CA ALA A 293 -1.98 19.92 2.16
C ALA A 293 -1.06 19.81 0.93
N GLY A 294 -0.73 18.58 0.54
CA GLY A 294 -0.23 18.25 -0.76
C GLY A 294 -1.33 18.68 -1.69
N THR A 295 -1.09 19.76 -2.43
CA THR A 295 -1.92 20.14 -3.57
C THR A 295 -2.25 18.84 -4.29
N GLN A 296 -3.53 18.51 -4.48
CA GLN A 296 -3.90 17.34 -5.30
C GLN A 296 -3.33 17.59 -6.70
N ARG A 297 -2.10 17.14 -6.93
CA ARG A 297 -1.43 17.27 -8.21
C ARG A 297 -1.79 16.04 -8.98
N THR A 298 -2.55 16.21 -10.05
CA THR A 298 -2.61 15.19 -11.09
C THR A 298 -1.36 15.30 -11.95
N ALA A 299 -0.88 14.18 -12.48
CA ALA A 299 0.26 14.15 -13.37
C ALA A 299 0.08 15.12 -14.54
N ALA A 300 1.12 15.90 -14.84
CA ALA A 300 1.16 16.72 -16.03
C ALA A 300 1.48 15.84 -17.25
N GLY A 301 0.56 15.78 -18.21
CA GLY A 301 0.76 15.05 -19.47
C GLY A 301 0.18 13.63 -19.51
N PRO A 302 0.21 12.98 -20.69
CA PRO A 302 -0.38 11.67 -20.89
C PRO A 302 0.40 10.58 -20.14
N SER A 303 -0.30 9.60 -19.62
CA SER A 303 0.33 8.41 -19.03
C SER A 303 1.24 7.70 -20.04
N PRO A 304 2.47 7.30 -19.65
CA PRO A 304 3.38 6.54 -20.51
C PRO A 304 2.85 5.12 -20.81
N CYS A 305 1.78 4.72 -20.12
CA CYS A 305 1.11 3.42 -20.23
C CYS A 305 -0.14 3.45 -21.12
N LEU A 306 -0.52 4.60 -21.68
CA LEU A 306 -1.56 4.65 -22.70
C LEU A 306 -1.05 3.97 -23.97
N ARG A 307 -1.78 2.96 -24.43
CA ARG A 307 -1.67 2.54 -25.84
C ARG A 307 -2.08 3.75 -26.67
N THR A 308 -1.20 4.26 -27.52
CA THR A 308 -1.66 4.96 -28.72
C THR A 308 -2.47 3.93 -29.51
N LEU A 309 -3.79 3.96 -29.34
CA LEU A 309 -4.68 3.41 -30.34
C LEU A 309 -4.52 4.33 -31.55
N THR A 310 -3.53 4.07 -32.39
CA THR A 310 -3.49 4.66 -33.72
C THR A 310 -4.82 4.27 -34.37
N PRO A 311 -5.64 5.22 -34.84
CA PRO A 311 -6.83 4.88 -35.61
C PRO A 311 -6.37 3.98 -36.74
N ARG A 312 -6.92 2.76 -36.82
CA ARG A 312 -6.73 1.90 -37.97
C ARG A 312 -7.33 2.71 -39.14
N GLN A 313 -6.50 3.25 -40.03
CA GLN A 313 -6.99 3.81 -41.27
C GLN A 313 -7.80 2.71 -41.94
N ALA A 314 -9.11 2.95 -42.10
CA ALA A 314 -9.96 2.08 -42.86
C ALA A 314 -9.47 2.08 -44.32
N PRO A 315 -9.54 0.93 -45.01
CA PRO A 315 -9.18 0.84 -46.43
C PRO A 315 -10.06 1.75 -47.30
#